data_AF-I5C367-F1
#
_entry.id   AF-I5C367-F1
#
_cell.length_a   1.000
_cell.length_b   1.000
_cell.length_c   1.000
_cell.angle_alpha   90.00
_cell.angle_beta   90.00
_cell.angle_gamma   90.00
#
_symmetry.space_group_name_H-M   'P 1'
#
loop_
_entity.id
_entity.type
_entity.pdbx_description
1 polymer ?
#
loop_
_entity_poly.entity_id
_entity_poly.type
_entity_poly.pdbx_seq_one_letter_code
_entity_poly.pdbx_strand_id
1 'polypeptide(L)' 'MERRDKAFYQELYREWLSSGLKKSVFAANRGINRATFYYWCKKLEVVSEPISEPFTSFKRLAAL' A
#
# COMPACT_ATOMS: atom_id res chain seq x y z
N MET A 1 17.88 -6.89 4.01
CA MET A 1 16.47 -6.46 4.16
C MET A 1 15.62 -7.72 4.03
N GLU A 2 15.04 -8.18 5.13
CA GLU A 2 14.20 -9.40 5.16
C GLU A 2 13.04 -9.23 4.16
N ARG A 3 12.83 -10.20 3.25
CA ARG A 3 11.70 -10.16 2.32
C ARG A 3 10.44 -10.45 3.11
N ARG A 4 9.71 -9.39 3.48
CA ARG A 4 8.36 -9.53 4.03
C ARG A 4 7.41 -9.87 2.89
N ASP A 5 6.72 -10.99 3.02
CA ASP A 5 5.87 -11.52 1.96
C ASP A 5 4.55 -10.75 1.80
N LYS A 6 3.92 -10.90 0.62
CA LYS A 6 2.61 -10.30 0.31
C LYS A 6 1.56 -10.57 1.40
N ALA A 7 1.56 -11.78 1.95
CA ALA A 7 0.62 -12.20 3.00
C ALA A 7 0.73 -11.33 4.26
N PHE A 8 1.96 -11.01 4.68
CA PHE A 8 2.21 -10.15 5.84
C PHE A 8 1.59 -8.76 5.67
N TYR A 9 1.77 -8.14 4.48
CA TYR A 9 1.17 -6.83 4.21
C TYR A 9 -0.35 -6.87 4.03
N GLN A 10 -0.91 -8.00 3.61
CA GLN A 10 -2.37 -8.20 3.58
C GLN A 10 -2.97 -8.27 4.97
N GLU A 11 -2.33 -8.98 5.89
CA GLU A 11 -2.76 -9.05 7.29
C GLU A 11 -2.67 -7.67 7.95
N LEU A 12 -1.53 -6.98 7.81
CA LEU A 12 -1.35 -5.61 8.28
C LEU A 12 -2.39 -4.63 7.72
N TYR A 13 -2.77 -4.80 6.46
CA TYR A 13 -3.81 -3.98 5.86
C TYR A 13 -5.18 -4.23 6.51
N ARG A 14 -5.52 -5.50 6.80
CA ARG A 14 -6.77 -5.85 7.50
C ARG A 14 -6.78 -5.33 8.93
N GLU A 15 -5.68 -5.49 9.65
CA GLU A 15 -5.52 -4.92 11.00
C GLU A 15 -5.70 -3.40 10.98
N TRP A 16 -5.05 -2.73 10.02
CA TRP A 16 -5.19 -1.29 9.84
C TRP A 16 -6.65 -0.87 9.60
N LEU A 17 -7.36 -1.56 8.71
CA LEU A 17 -8.78 -1.31 8.44
C LEU A 17 -9.63 -1.46 9.72
N SER A 18 -9.38 -2.49 10.53
CA SER A 18 -10.08 -2.67 11.81
C SER A 18 -9.70 -1.66 12.89
N SER A 19 -8.51 -1.06 12.81
CA SER A 19 -8.00 -0.16 13.84
C SER A 19 -8.66 1.23 13.84
N GLY A 20 -9.22 1.65 12.70
CA GLY A 20 -9.72 3.03 12.51
C GLY A 20 -8.64 4.11 12.54
N LEU A 21 -7.36 3.74 12.65
CA LEU A 21 -6.25 4.68 12.69
C LEU A 21 -5.91 5.23 11.30
N LYS A 22 -5.29 6.42 11.25
CA LYS A 22 -4.71 6.92 10.00
C LYS A 22 -3.50 6.07 9.59
N LYS A 23 -3.27 5.89 8.28
CA LYS A 23 -2.15 5.08 7.71
C LYS A 23 -0.79 5.45 8.32
N SER A 24 -0.51 6.74 8.51
CA SER A 24 0.73 7.25 9.08
C SER A 24 0.94 6.89 10.56
N VAL A 25 -0.14 6.93 11.34
CA VAL A 25 -0.15 6.60 12.78
C VAL A 25 0.04 5.10 12.96
N PHE A 26 -0.71 4.29 12.19
CA PHE A 26 -0.60 2.84 12.24
C PHE A 26 0.81 2.36 11.87
N ALA A 27 1.39 2.89 10.78
CA ALA A 27 2.76 2.55 10.38
C ALA A 27 3.80 2.95 11.42
N ALA A 28 3.65 4.12 12.06
CA ALA A 28 4.55 4.57 13.12
C ALA A 28 4.46 3.66 14.36
N ASN A 29 3.25 3.32 14.81
CA ASN A 29 3.03 2.46 15.98
C ASN A 29 3.60 1.05 15.79
N ARG A 30 3.59 0.53 14.56
CA ARG A 30 4.12 -0.81 14.23
C ARG A 30 5.60 -0.80 13.80
N GLY A 31 6.26 0.35 13.77
CA GLY A 31 7.66 0.46 13.30
C GLY A 31 7.84 0.09 11.83
N ILE A 32 6.81 0.30 11.00
CA ILE A 32 6.82 -0.04 9.58
C ILE A 32 7.20 1.19 8.77
N ASN A 33 8.02 0.99 7.74
CA ASN A 33 8.33 2.04 6.79
C ASN A 33 7.04 2.55 6.13
N ARG A 34 6.77 3.86 6.27
CA ARG A 34 5.55 4.50 5.75
C ARG A 34 5.40 4.34 4.24
N ALA A 35 6.48 4.52 3.46
CA ALA A 35 6.41 4.40 2.01
C ALA A 35 6.03 2.98 1.58
N THR A 36 6.62 1.97 2.23
CA THR A 36 6.27 0.56 1.98
C THR A 36 4.83 0.26 2.37
N PHE A 37 4.36 0.73 3.52
CA PHE A 37 2.98 0.53 3.96
C PHE A 37 1.98 1.19 2.99
N TYR A 38 2.26 2.41 2.55
CA TYR A 38 1.39 3.14 1.62
C TYR A 38 1.32 2.48 0.25
N TYR A 39 2.45 1.97 -0.25
CA TYR A 39 2.48 1.18 -1.49
C TYR A 39 1.53 -0.02 -1.39
N TRP A 40 1.60 -0.77 -0.28
CA TRP A 40 0.74 -1.94 -0.08
C TRP A 40 -0.72 -1.56 0.15
N CYS A 41 -1.03 -0.50 0.89
CA CYS A 41 -2.40 0.01 0.99
C CYS A 41 -2.97 0.29 -0.40
N LYS A 42 -2.27 1.07 -1.24
CA LYS A 42 -2.73 1.39 -2.59
C LYS A 42 -2.91 0.13 -3.44
N LYS A 43 -1.95 -0.79 -3.37
CA LYS A 43 -1.98 -2.04 -4.12
C LYS A 43 -3.15 -2.96 -3.72
N LEU A 44 -3.53 -2.96 -2.44
CA LEU A 44 -4.62 -3.78 -1.91
C LEU A 44 -5.99 -3.12 -2.08
N GLU A 45 -6.04 -1.78 -2.04
CA GLU A 45 -7.23 -0.96 -2.32
C GLU A 45 -7.68 -1.09 -3.79
N VAL A 46 -6.74 -1.14 -4.73
CA VAL A 46 -7.03 -1.40 -6.16
C VAL A 46 -7.62 -2.80 -6.40
N VAL A 47 -7.32 -3.79 -5.55
CA VAL A 47 -7.87 -5.15 -5.69
C VAL A 47 -9.33 -5.21 -5.19
N SER A 48 -9.77 -4.27 -4.34
CA SER A 48 -11.15 -4.21 -3.86
C SER A 48 -12.11 -3.48 -4.80
N GLU A 49 -11.62 -2.69 -5.76
CA GLU A 49 -12.47 -2.08 -6.79
C GLU A 49 -12.52 -2.95 -8.06
N PRO A 50 -13.69 -3.13 -8.70
CA PRO A 50 -13.77 -3.80 -9.99
C PRO A 50 -12.92 -3.02 -11.01
N ILE A 51 -11.97 -3.73 -11.62
CA ILE A 51 -10.87 -3.20 -12.43
C ILE A 51 -11.42 -2.32 -13.57
N SER A 52 -11.38 -1.00 -13.39
CA SER A 52 -11.37 -0.03 -14.48
C SER A 52 -9.95 0.53 -14.61
N GLU A 53 -9.21 -0.13 -15.50
CA GLU A 53 -7.94 0.26 -16.13
C GLU A 53 -6.61 0.13 -15.36
N PRO A 54 -5.56 -0.40 -16.01
CA PRO A 54 -4.22 -0.43 -15.46
C PRO A 54 -3.59 0.96 -15.51
N PHE A 55 -3.52 1.65 -14.36
CA PHE A 55 -2.81 2.92 -14.27
C PHE A 55 -1.29 2.69 -14.38
N THR A 56 -0.80 2.71 -15.62
CA THR A 56 0.61 2.80 -15.97
C THR A 56 1.19 4.12 -15.44
N SER A 57 1.71 4.09 -14.22
CA SER A 57 2.42 5.24 -13.65
C SER A 57 3.89 5.18 -14.06
N PHE A 58 4.15 5.52 -15.33
CA PHE A 58 5.41 6.09 -15.82
C PHE A 58 5.12 6.91 -17.08
N LYS A 59 4.37 8.01 -16.96
CA LYS A 59 4.50 9.09 -17.95
C LYS A 59 5.80 9.83 -17.66
N ARG A 60 6.93 9.24 -18.09
CA ARG A 60 8.12 10.03 -18.41
C ARG A 60 7.71 10.91 -19.58
N LEU A 61 7.52 12.20 -19.31
CA LEU A 61 7.41 13.20 -20.36
C LEU A 61 8.76 13.21 -21.09
N ALA A 62 8.84 12.48 -22.20
CA ALA A 62 9.85 12.76 -23.22
C ALA A 62 9.38 14.03 -23.92
N ALA A 63 9.90 15.18 -23.47
CA ALA A 63 9.87 16.40 -24.25
C ALA A 63 10.99 16.28 -25.29
N LEU A 64 10.61 16.23 -26.57
CA LEU A 64 11.46 16.45 -27.72
C LEU A 64 10.71 17.41 -28.66
#